data_AF-A0A1V2UUG1-F1
#
_entry.id   AF-A0A1V2UUG1-F1
#
_cell.length_a   1.000
_cell.length_b   1.000
_cell.length_c   1.000
_cell.angle_alpha   90.00
_cell.angle_beta   90.00
_cell.angle_gamma   90.00
#
_symmetry.space_group_name_H-M   'P 1'
#
loop_
_entity.id
_entity.type
_entity.pdbx_description
1 polymer ?
#
loop_
_entity_poly.entity_id
_entity_poly.type
_entity_poly.pdbx_seq_one_letter_code
_entity_poly.pdbx_strand_id
1 'polypeptide(L)'
;MEQIRPFPPTDFIDQAEDEEATRLIPAPDLMEWVIKNYLTIGGELYNPDHDHIAELIHENEGFIAFAWASQACTVKKQMVSGQCEKVMFNVGGWRKARQEQQMRDWFGYLPVYLITIDASFCEQATDRDFCALIEHELYHIGVERDEDGEALYSEMTGLPKHYLAGHDVEEFVGVVKRWGADENVKRLIEVAKQAPFVSDVNISKCCGTCLIS
;
A
#
# COMPACT_ATOMS: atom_id res chain seq x y z
N MET A 1 1.08 6.93 25.21
CA MET A 1 2.11 6.02 24.69
C MET A 1 2.36 6.47 23.26
N GLU A 2 3.58 6.93 22.98
CA GLU A 2 4.00 7.25 21.61
C GLU A 2 3.82 5.99 20.77
N GLN A 3 3.06 6.10 19.69
CA GLN A 3 2.84 4.98 18.78
C GLN A 3 4.07 4.86 17.89
N ILE A 4 4.68 3.67 17.87
CA ILE A 4 5.84 3.37 17.03
C ILE A 4 5.32 2.67 15.77
N ARG A 5 5.88 2.98 14.61
CA ARG A 5 5.51 2.27 13.37
C ARG A 5 5.88 0.78 13.46
N PRO A 6 5.14 -0.12 12.80
CA PRO A 6 5.45 -1.55 12.81
C PRO A 6 6.78 -1.82 12.14
N PHE A 7 7.54 -2.76 12.72
CA PHE A 7 8.77 -3.26 12.16
C PHE A 7 8.64 -4.76 11.89
N PRO A 8 9.24 -5.28 10.82
CA PRO A 8 9.31 -6.71 10.58
C PRO A 8 9.96 -7.43 11.79
N PRO A 9 9.55 -8.67 12.12
CA PRO A 9 10.17 -9.43 13.20
C PRO A 9 11.68 -9.58 13.01
N THR A 10 12.49 -9.37 14.06
CA THR A 10 13.96 -9.45 13.96
C THR A 10 14.43 -10.81 13.46
N ASP A 11 13.86 -11.90 13.97
CA ASP A 11 14.17 -13.26 13.52
C ASP A 11 13.92 -13.47 12.00
N PHE A 12 13.00 -12.71 11.40
CA PHE A 12 12.71 -12.78 9.97
C PHE A 12 13.79 -12.09 9.14
N ILE A 13 14.32 -10.98 9.62
CA ILE A 13 15.41 -10.22 8.96
C ILE A 13 16.72 -11.01 9.08
N ASP A 14 17.04 -11.52 10.27
CA ASP A 14 18.26 -12.29 10.51
C ASP A 14 18.30 -13.57 9.65
N GLN A 15 17.16 -14.26 9.49
CA GLN A 15 17.06 -15.47 8.67
C GLN A 15 17.15 -15.18 7.17
N ALA A 16 16.80 -13.96 6.74
CA ALA A 16 16.86 -13.58 5.34
C ALA A 16 18.29 -13.52 4.79
N GLU A 17 19.27 -13.18 5.62
CA GLU A 17 20.68 -13.10 5.23
C GLU A 17 21.27 -14.48 4.86
N ASP A 18 20.68 -15.55 5.39
CA ASP A 18 21.13 -16.94 5.21
C ASP A 18 20.33 -17.71 4.12
N GLU A 19 19.23 -17.16 3.61
CA GLU A 19 18.33 -17.83 2.66
C GLU A 19 18.49 -17.34 1.21
N GLU A 20 18.63 -18.27 0.24
CA GLU A 20 18.74 -17.92 -1.19
C GLU A 20 17.42 -17.38 -1.80
N ALA A 21 16.28 -17.67 -1.20
CA ALA A 21 14.96 -17.31 -1.72
C ALA A 21 14.34 -16.18 -0.91
N THR A 22 13.65 -15.25 -1.58
CA THR A 22 12.84 -14.23 -0.89
C THR A 22 11.79 -14.91 -0.04
N ARG A 23 11.78 -14.59 1.25
CA ARG A 23 10.79 -15.05 2.20
C ARG A 23 9.72 -13.98 2.36
N LEU A 24 8.49 -14.45 2.51
CA LEU A 24 7.31 -13.62 2.69
C LEU A 24 6.60 -14.09 3.97
N ILE A 25 6.13 -13.15 4.78
CA ILE A 25 5.35 -13.44 5.99
C ILE A 25 4.17 -12.46 6.09
N PRO A 26 3.04 -12.87 6.68
CA PRO A 26 1.94 -11.95 6.96
C PRO A 26 2.38 -10.84 7.94
N ALA A 27 1.84 -9.64 7.75
CA ALA A 27 2.13 -8.45 8.55
C ALA A 27 0.83 -7.89 9.19
N PRO A 28 0.20 -8.61 10.12
CA PRO A 28 -1.07 -8.20 10.72
C PRO A 28 -0.94 -6.91 11.55
N ASP A 29 0.21 -6.70 12.19
CA ASP A 29 0.56 -5.48 12.91
C ASP A 29 0.66 -4.26 11.99
N LEU A 30 1.20 -4.45 10.77
CA LEU A 30 1.18 -3.42 9.74
C LEU A 30 -0.24 -3.08 9.31
N MET A 31 -1.07 -4.09 9.07
CA MET A 31 -2.48 -3.88 8.72
C MET A 31 -3.24 -3.10 9.79
N GLU A 32 -3.11 -3.49 11.07
CA GLU A 32 -3.73 -2.80 12.19
C GLU A 32 -3.29 -1.33 12.29
N TRP A 33 -1.99 -1.08 12.10
CA TRP A 33 -1.45 0.27 12.12
C TRP A 33 -1.94 1.12 10.95
N VAL A 34 -2.05 0.55 9.74
CA VAL A 34 -2.60 1.25 8.56
C VAL A 34 -4.06 1.61 8.78
N ILE A 35 -4.88 0.66 9.24
CA ILE A 35 -6.31 0.91 9.53
C ILE A 35 -6.44 2.07 10.51
N LYS A 36 -5.68 2.04 11.60
CA LYS A 36 -5.75 3.05 12.66
C LYS A 36 -5.33 4.44 12.20
N ASN A 37 -4.31 4.54 11.35
CA ASN A 37 -3.69 5.84 11.04
C ASN A 37 -4.16 6.45 9.72
N TYR A 38 -4.42 5.65 8.69
CA TYR A 38 -4.80 6.14 7.35
C TYR A 38 -6.29 6.00 7.08
N LEU A 39 -6.91 4.92 7.56
CA LEU A 39 -8.28 4.52 7.16
C LEU A 39 -9.34 4.80 8.23
N THR A 40 -8.95 5.35 9.37
CA THR A 40 -9.87 5.71 10.46
C THR A 40 -9.95 7.22 10.60
N ILE A 41 -11.17 7.76 10.58
CA ILE A 41 -11.42 9.18 10.84
C ILE A 41 -10.81 9.58 12.19
N GLY A 42 -9.95 10.60 12.17
CA GLY A 42 -9.22 11.09 13.34
C GLY A 42 -7.88 10.39 13.59
N GLY A 43 -7.47 9.44 12.74
CA GLY A 43 -6.09 8.96 12.67
C GLY A 43 -5.12 10.09 12.31
N GLU A 44 -3.87 10.00 12.79
CA GLU A 44 -2.87 11.07 12.61
C GLU A 44 -2.48 11.29 11.14
N LEU A 45 -2.64 10.25 10.31
CA LEU A 45 -2.36 10.25 8.87
C LEU A 45 -3.64 10.03 8.04
N TYR A 46 -4.81 10.32 8.61
CA TYR A 46 -6.08 10.05 7.95
C TYR A 46 -6.17 10.81 6.63
N ASN A 47 -6.49 10.09 5.56
CA ASN A 47 -6.68 10.65 4.24
C ASN A 47 -8.05 10.21 3.67
N PRO A 48 -8.98 11.15 3.42
CA PRO A 48 -10.31 10.82 2.91
C PRO A 48 -10.30 10.20 1.51
N ASP A 49 -9.22 10.36 0.73
CA ASP A 49 -9.10 9.69 -0.57
C ASP A 49 -9.14 8.17 -0.45
N HIS A 50 -8.83 7.62 0.74
CA HIS A 50 -8.89 6.20 1.04
C HIS A 50 -10.18 5.74 1.74
N ASP A 51 -11.19 6.61 1.92
CA ASP A 51 -12.45 6.26 2.60
C ASP A 51 -13.15 5.06 1.93
N HIS A 52 -13.05 4.96 0.60
CA HIS A 52 -13.61 3.83 -0.14
C HIS A 52 -12.94 2.49 0.22
N ILE A 53 -11.68 2.48 0.66
CA ILE A 53 -10.98 1.29 1.16
C ILE A 53 -11.53 0.93 2.54
N ALA A 54 -11.72 1.92 3.41
CA ALA A 54 -12.28 1.71 4.74
C ALA A 54 -13.68 1.09 4.68
N GLU A 55 -14.56 1.60 3.80
CA GLU A 55 -15.89 1.04 3.54
C GLU A 55 -15.82 -0.43 3.12
N LEU A 56 -14.91 -0.77 2.20
CA LEU A 56 -14.74 -2.14 1.70
C LEU A 56 -14.19 -3.10 2.76
N ILE A 57 -13.31 -2.62 3.66
CA ILE A 57 -12.81 -3.42 4.79
C ILE A 57 -13.92 -3.72 5.79
N HIS A 58 -14.79 -2.74 6.08
CA HIS A 58 -15.91 -2.94 7.01
C HIS A 58 -16.88 -4.02 6.54
N GLU A 59 -17.11 -4.11 5.22
CA GLU A 59 -18.00 -5.11 4.62
C GLU A 59 -17.31 -6.45 4.34
N ASN A 60 -15.98 -6.44 4.16
CA ASN A 60 -15.17 -7.62 3.92
C ASN A 60 -13.80 -7.48 4.60
N GLU A 61 -13.63 -8.14 5.75
CA GLU A 61 -12.36 -8.17 6.50
C GLU A 61 -11.18 -8.72 5.67
N GLY A 62 -11.46 -9.49 4.60
CA GLY A 62 -10.47 -9.98 3.66
C GLY A 62 -10.26 -9.10 2.43
N PHE A 63 -10.69 -7.83 2.45
CA PHE A 63 -10.52 -6.92 1.32
C PHE A 63 -9.05 -6.61 1.05
N ILE A 64 -8.27 -6.33 2.09
CA ILE A 64 -6.84 -6.03 1.99
C ILE A 64 -6.08 -6.81 3.07
N ALA A 65 -4.91 -7.32 2.72
CA ALA A 65 -3.94 -7.88 3.65
C ALA A 65 -2.56 -7.29 3.41
N PHE A 66 -1.69 -7.39 4.42
CA PHE A 66 -0.31 -6.92 4.36
C PHE A 66 0.68 -8.05 4.59
N ALA A 67 1.84 -7.97 3.94
CA ALA A 67 2.95 -8.89 4.11
C ALA A 67 4.30 -8.17 4.13
N TRP A 68 5.26 -8.75 4.83
CA TRP A 68 6.67 -8.38 4.72
C TRP A 68 7.36 -9.29 3.71
N ALA A 69 8.15 -8.71 2.81
CA ALA A 69 9.14 -9.41 2.01
C ALA A 69 10.52 -9.21 2.63
N SER A 70 11.33 -10.27 2.65
CA SER A 70 12.66 -10.24 3.25
C SER A 70 13.65 -9.34 2.49
N GLN A 71 13.37 -9.08 1.21
CA GLN A 71 14.15 -8.22 0.34
C GLN A 71 13.27 -7.63 -0.76
N ALA A 72 13.69 -6.49 -1.31
CA ALA A 72 13.05 -5.87 -2.47
C ALA A 72 12.89 -6.84 -3.65
N CYS A 73 11.80 -6.69 -4.39
CA CYS A 73 11.64 -7.39 -5.66
C CYS A 73 12.15 -6.52 -6.82
N THR A 74 12.54 -7.15 -7.93
CA THR A 74 12.87 -6.43 -9.17
C THR A 74 11.73 -6.58 -10.17
N VAL A 75 11.07 -5.47 -10.49
CA VAL A 75 10.01 -5.41 -11.52
C VAL A 75 10.51 -4.57 -12.68
N LYS A 76 10.49 -5.11 -13.91
CA LYS A 76 10.96 -4.42 -15.13
C LYS A 76 12.36 -3.79 -15.01
N LYS A 77 13.28 -4.42 -14.25
CA LYS A 77 14.64 -3.95 -13.93
C LYS A 77 14.72 -2.74 -12.99
N GLN A 78 13.63 -2.35 -12.35
CA GLN A 78 13.62 -1.39 -11.25
C GLN A 78 13.41 -2.14 -9.93
N MET A 79 14.10 -1.67 -8.90
CA MET A 79 13.93 -2.17 -7.54
C MET A 79 12.63 -1.59 -6.97
N VAL A 80 11.84 -2.43 -6.32
CA VAL A 80 10.52 -2.08 -5.82
C VAL A 80 10.48 -2.38 -4.32
N SER A 81 10.28 -1.33 -3.52
CA SER A 81 10.25 -1.41 -2.05
C SER A 81 8.85 -1.69 -1.47
N GLY A 82 7.81 -1.58 -2.29
CA GLY A 82 6.43 -1.88 -1.96
C GLY A 82 5.66 -2.34 -3.20
N GLN A 83 4.70 -3.25 -3.02
CA GLN A 83 3.86 -3.71 -4.12
C GLN A 83 2.44 -3.99 -3.64
N CYS A 84 1.49 -3.25 -4.17
CA CYS A 84 0.07 -3.54 -4.13
C CYS A 84 -0.33 -4.39 -5.34
N GLU A 85 -1.02 -5.51 -5.08
CA GLU A 85 -1.59 -6.35 -6.13
C GLU A 85 -3.03 -6.75 -5.81
N LYS A 86 -3.85 -6.85 -6.88
CA LYS A 86 -5.12 -7.58 -6.81
C LYS A 86 -4.82 -9.07 -6.94
N VAL A 87 -5.13 -9.84 -5.90
CA VAL A 87 -4.72 -11.24 -5.81
C VAL A 87 -5.41 -12.07 -6.89
N MET A 88 -4.61 -12.56 -7.84
CA MET A 88 -5.08 -13.31 -9.01
C MET A 88 -4.15 -14.49 -9.28
N PHE A 89 -4.72 -15.71 -9.33
CA PHE A 89 -3.95 -16.92 -9.63
C PHE A 89 -4.10 -17.30 -11.11
N ASN A 90 -3.12 -16.91 -11.92
CA ASN A 90 -3.09 -17.19 -13.36
C ASN A 90 -2.57 -18.61 -13.70
N VAL A 91 -2.93 -19.59 -12.86
CA VAL A 91 -2.57 -21.00 -12.99
C VAL A 91 -3.76 -21.88 -12.60
N GLY A 92 -3.74 -23.16 -12.99
CA GLY A 92 -4.80 -24.13 -12.67
C GLY A 92 -4.32 -25.29 -11.80
N GLY A 93 -5.27 -26.16 -11.43
CA GLY A 93 -5.02 -27.41 -10.73
C GLY A 93 -4.25 -27.23 -9.42
N TRP A 94 -3.31 -28.14 -9.13
CA TRP A 94 -2.54 -28.13 -7.89
C TRP A 94 -1.63 -26.91 -7.72
N ARG A 95 -1.26 -26.20 -8.80
CA ARG A 95 -0.48 -24.97 -8.70
C ARG A 95 -1.31 -23.85 -8.08
N LYS A 96 -2.56 -23.70 -8.53
CA LYS A 96 -3.53 -22.77 -7.95
C LYS A 96 -3.84 -23.14 -6.50
N ALA A 97 -4.15 -24.42 -6.25
CA ALA A 97 -4.49 -24.88 -4.91
C ALA A 97 -3.39 -24.59 -3.87
N ARG A 98 -2.10 -24.76 -4.23
CA ARG A 98 -0.99 -24.40 -3.31
C ARG A 98 -0.88 -22.91 -3.05
N GLN A 99 -1.09 -22.06 -4.06
CA GLN A 99 -1.05 -20.60 -3.88
C GLN A 99 -2.23 -20.11 -3.05
N GLU A 100 -3.44 -20.64 -3.29
CA GLU A 100 -4.62 -20.35 -2.47
C GLU A 100 -4.47 -20.84 -1.03
N GLN A 101 -3.92 -22.04 -0.83
CA GLN A 101 -3.65 -22.58 0.49
C GLN A 101 -2.67 -21.68 1.24
N GLN A 102 -1.58 -21.23 0.61
CA GLN A 102 -0.61 -20.34 1.25
C GLN A 102 -1.26 -19.06 1.79
N MET A 103 -2.16 -18.44 1.01
CA MET A 103 -2.88 -17.24 1.44
C MET A 103 -3.81 -17.52 2.62
N ARG A 104 -4.53 -18.64 2.59
CA ARG A 104 -5.42 -19.04 3.70
C ARG A 104 -4.65 -19.42 4.96
N ASP A 105 -3.50 -20.05 4.82
CA ASP A 105 -2.65 -20.42 5.96
C ASP A 105 -2.03 -19.16 6.60
N TRP A 106 -1.75 -18.11 5.81
CA TRP A 106 -1.26 -16.83 6.32
C TRP A 106 -2.35 -15.93 6.91
N PHE A 107 -3.48 -15.79 6.22
CA PHE A 107 -4.48 -14.76 6.53
C PHE A 107 -5.81 -15.32 7.05
N GLY A 108 -6.03 -16.64 6.99
CA GLY A 108 -7.32 -17.29 7.27
C GLY A 108 -8.32 -17.19 6.10
N TYR A 109 -8.06 -16.36 5.11
CA TYR A 109 -8.90 -16.12 3.94
C TYR A 109 -8.05 -15.93 2.68
N LEU A 110 -8.71 -15.72 1.53
CA LEU A 110 -8.05 -15.31 0.31
C LEU A 110 -8.26 -13.80 0.13
N PRO A 111 -7.24 -12.95 0.35
CA PRO A 111 -7.41 -11.50 0.25
C PRO A 111 -7.79 -11.06 -1.16
N VAL A 112 -8.53 -9.96 -1.28
CA VAL A 112 -8.80 -9.32 -2.57
C VAL A 112 -7.57 -8.55 -3.05
N TYR A 113 -6.94 -7.79 -2.15
CA TYR A 113 -5.68 -7.10 -2.36
C TYR A 113 -4.62 -7.54 -1.34
N LEU A 114 -3.38 -7.61 -1.80
CA LEU A 114 -2.21 -7.83 -0.96
C LEU A 114 -1.23 -6.68 -1.18
N ILE A 115 -0.85 -6.00 -0.10
CA ILE A 115 0.26 -5.05 -0.11
C ILE A 115 1.46 -5.71 0.56
N THR A 116 2.56 -5.82 -0.18
CA THR A 116 3.82 -6.39 0.31
C THR A 116 4.87 -5.30 0.42
N ILE A 117 5.50 -5.17 1.58
CA ILE A 117 6.55 -4.16 1.84
C ILE A 117 7.89 -4.85 2.07
N ASP A 118 8.95 -4.28 1.50
CA ASP A 118 10.32 -4.71 1.72
C ASP A 118 10.78 -4.39 3.17
N ALA A 119 11.08 -5.44 3.92
CA ALA A 119 11.57 -5.36 5.28
C ALA A 119 12.91 -4.61 5.38
N SER A 120 13.82 -4.81 4.42
CA SER A 120 15.13 -4.16 4.42
C SER A 120 15.02 -2.66 4.16
N PHE A 121 14.10 -2.24 3.29
CA PHE A 121 13.72 -0.83 3.14
C PHE A 121 13.13 -0.29 4.44
N CYS A 122 12.22 -1.03 5.10
CA CYS A 122 11.58 -0.60 6.34
C CYS A 122 12.60 -0.25 7.45
N GLU A 123 13.69 -1.01 7.58
CA GLU A 123 14.75 -0.75 8.56
C GLU A 123 15.57 0.50 8.26
N GLN A 124 15.82 0.79 6.97
CA GLN A 124 16.68 1.87 6.54
C GLN A 124 15.93 3.19 6.29
N ALA A 125 14.63 3.09 6.02
CA ALA A 125 13.78 4.22 5.67
C ALA A 125 13.57 5.16 6.86
N THR A 126 13.50 6.46 6.56
CA THR A 126 12.96 7.42 7.53
C THR A 126 11.47 7.16 7.74
N ASP A 127 10.92 7.60 8.88
CA ASP A 127 9.48 7.47 9.15
C ASP A 127 8.64 8.14 8.05
N ARG A 128 9.13 9.26 7.49
CA ARG A 128 8.49 9.94 6.37
C ARG A 128 8.47 9.07 5.11
N ASP A 129 9.61 8.49 4.73
CA ASP A 129 9.70 7.67 3.51
C ASP A 129 8.86 6.40 3.63
N PHE A 130 8.83 5.79 4.83
CA PHE A 130 7.96 4.65 5.12
C PHE A 130 6.48 5.02 5.01
N CYS A 131 6.04 6.11 5.64
CA CYS A 131 4.66 6.58 5.54
C CYS A 131 4.26 6.89 4.09
N ALA A 132 5.14 7.54 3.34
CA ALA A 132 4.90 7.85 1.93
C ALA A 132 4.76 6.58 1.09
N LEU A 133 5.60 5.56 1.33
CA LEU A 133 5.49 4.28 0.63
C LEU A 133 4.14 3.59 0.93
N ILE A 134 3.74 3.52 2.20
CA ILE A 134 2.46 2.90 2.58
C ILE A 134 1.28 3.60 1.91
N GLU A 135 1.25 4.93 1.94
CA GLU A 135 0.18 5.70 1.31
C GLU A 135 0.17 5.52 -0.21
N HIS A 136 1.36 5.52 -0.82
CA HIS A 136 1.55 5.21 -2.24
C HIS A 136 0.95 3.84 -2.60
N GLU A 137 1.24 2.79 -1.83
CA GLU A 137 0.66 1.46 -2.06
C GLU A 137 -0.87 1.42 -1.89
N LEU A 138 -1.43 2.22 -0.99
CA LEU A 138 -2.88 2.36 -0.84
C LEU A 138 -3.53 3.00 -2.07
N TYR A 139 -2.90 4.00 -2.69
CA TYR A 139 -3.39 4.63 -3.93
C TYR A 139 -3.48 3.67 -5.13
N HIS A 140 -2.80 2.52 -5.08
CA HIS A 140 -3.01 1.48 -6.09
C HIS A 140 -4.39 0.85 -6.04
N ILE A 141 -5.11 0.96 -4.92
CA ILE A 141 -6.50 0.55 -4.84
C ILE A 141 -7.34 1.76 -5.26
N GLY A 142 -7.70 1.83 -6.54
CA GLY A 142 -8.56 2.88 -7.08
C GLY A 142 -10.05 2.51 -6.99
N VAL A 143 -10.91 3.51 -6.95
CA VAL A 143 -12.38 3.37 -7.08
C VAL A 143 -12.85 3.94 -8.42
N GLU A 144 -13.68 3.21 -9.14
CA GLU A 144 -14.30 3.71 -10.37
C GLU A 144 -15.27 4.84 -10.03
N ARG A 145 -15.20 5.93 -10.80
CA ARG A 145 -16.06 7.12 -10.61
C ARG A 145 -16.78 7.48 -11.90
N ASP A 146 -17.96 8.09 -11.77
CA ASP A 146 -18.71 8.62 -12.91
C ASP A 146 -18.20 10.01 -13.35
N GLU A 147 -18.91 10.65 -14.29
CA GLU A 147 -18.56 11.97 -14.84
C GLU A 147 -18.66 13.10 -13.80
N ASP A 148 -19.47 12.91 -12.75
CA ASP A 148 -19.64 13.87 -11.66
C ASP A 148 -18.63 13.62 -10.52
N GLY A 149 -17.85 12.54 -10.61
CA GLY A 149 -16.82 12.15 -9.64
C GLY A 149 -17.34 11.26 -8.51
N GLU A 150 -18.58 10.78 -8.58
CA GLU A 150 -19.18 9.90 -7.58
C GLU A 150 -18.77 8.45 -7.80
N ALA A 151 -18.59 7.70 -6.70
CA ALA A 151 -18.16 6.31 -6.78
C ALA A 151 -19.23 5.43 -7.46
N LEU A 152 -18.80 4.59 -8.40
CA LEU A 152 -19.66 3.61 -9.04
C LEU A 152 -19.79 2.37 -8.16
N TYR A 153 -21.02 1.92 -7.93
CA TYR A 153 -21.31 0.73 -7.13
C TYR A 153 -21.68 -0.46 -8.01
N SER A 154 -21.32 -1.65 -7.55
CA SER A 154 -21.72 -2.91 -8.17
C SER A 154 -23.18 -3.21 -7.83
N GLU A 155 -24.03 -3.39 -8.83
CA GLU A 155 -25.45 -3.76 -8.62
C GLU A 155 -25.61 -5.10 -7.88
N MET A 156 -24.63 -6.00 -7.99
CA MET A 156 -24.68 -7.32 -7.37
C MET A 156 -24.31 -7.29 -5.89
N THR A 157 -23.32 -6.47 -5.52
CA THR A 157 -22.75 -6.48 -4.17
C THR A 157 -23.11 -5.25 -3.36
N GLY A 158 -23.58 -4.18 -4.01
CA GLY A 158 -23.81 -2.88 -3.36
C GLY A 158 -22.54 -2.17 -2.91
N LEU A 159 -21.36 -2.65 -3.32
CA LEU A 159 -20.06 -2.12 -2.89
C LEU A 159 -19.39 -1.29 -4.01
N PRO A 160 -18.51 -0.32 -3.67
CA PRO A 160 -17.75 0.43 -4.65
C PRO A 160 -16.96 -0.48 -5.59
N LYS A 161 -17.00 -0.18 -6.89
CA LYS A 161 -16.20 -0.87 -7.91
C LYS A 161 -14.76 -0.38 -7.80
N HIS A 162 -13.84 -1.31 -7.61
CA HIS A 162 -12.43 -1.00 -7.43
C HIS A 162 -11.57 -1.61 -8.54
N TYR A 163 -10.45 -0.95 -8.83
CA TYR A 163 -9.46 -1.38 -9.81
C TYR A 163 -8.05 -1.27 -9.23
N LEU A 164 -7.08 -1.91 -9.89
CA LEU A 164 -5.66 -1.73 -9.56
C LEU A 164 -5.12 -0.59 -10.41
N ALA A 165 -4.84 0.56 -9.81
CA ALA A 165 -4.27 1.71 -10.49
C ALA A 165 -2.81 1.45 -10.88
N GLY A 166 -2.37 2.03 -12.00
CA GLY A 166 -0.99 1.89 -12.50
C GLY A 166 -0.02 2.87 -11.83
N HIS A 167 1.27 2.52 -11.82
CA HIS A 167 2.37 3.29 -11.23
C HIS A 167 2.88 4.48 -12.07
N ASP A 168 2.29 4.77 -13.24
CA ASP A 168 3.13 5.18 -14.36
C ASP A 168 3.45 6.68 -14.47
N VAL A 169 4.31 7.17 -13.57
CA VAL A 169 4.94 8.50 -13.66
C VAL A 169 5.82 8.63 -14.92
N GLU A 170 6.39 7.56 -15.47
CA GLU A 170 7.23 7.63 -16.67
C GLU A 170 6.42 7.87 -17.94
N GLU A 171 5.24 7.26 -18.06
CA GLU A 171 4.25 7.58 -19.10
C GLU A 171 3.88 9.07 -19.03
N PHE A 172 3.64 9.58 -17.81
CA PHE A 172 3.38 11.01 -17.58
C PHE A 172 4.56 11.89 -18.02
N VAL A 173 5.80 11.58 -17.62
CA VAL A 173 6.99 12.38 -17.99
C VAL A 173 7.22 12.38 -19.51
N GLY A 174 7.03 11.24 -20.18
CA GLY A 174 7.18 11.13 -21.65
C GLY A 174 6.12 11.94 -22.41
N VAL A 175 4.86 11.89 -21.96
CA VAL A 175 3.75 12.67 -22.51
C VAL A 175 3.97 14.15 -22.27
N VAL A 176 4.28 14.55 -21.04
CA VAL A 176 4.51 15.95 -20.64
C VAL A 176 5.69 16.55 -21.40
N LYS A 177 6.80 15.80 -21.53
CA LYS A 177 8.00 16.25 -22.27
C LYS A 177 7.72 16.44 -23.76
N ARG A 178 6.78 15.69 -24.34
CA ARG A 178 6.48 15.73 -25.78
C ARG A 178 5.32 16.65 -26.14
N TRP A 179 4.32 16.76 -25.28
CA TRP A 179 3.05 17.43 -25.57
C TRP A 179 2.71 18.57 -24.57
N GLY A 180 3.54 18.77 -23.54
CA GLY A 180 3.25 19.69 -22.44
C GLY A 180 2.39 19.03 -21.36
N ALA A 181 2.42 19.61 -20.16
CA ALA A 181 1.57 19.16 -19.06
C ALA A 181 0.10 19.47 -19.36
N ASP A 182 -0.79 18.49 -19.21
CA ASP A 182 -2.22 18.72 -19.18
C ASP A 182 -2.64 19.39 -17.85
N GLU A 183 -3.92 19.72 -17.70
CA GLU A 183 -4.43 20.39 -16.49
C GLU A 183 -4.26 19.56 -15.22
N ASN A 184 -4.34 18.23 -15.28
CA ASN A 184 -4.13 17.36 -14.12
C ASN A 184 -2.65 17.36 -13.69
N VAL A 185 -1.72 17.30 -14.65
CA VAL A 185 -0.28 17.38 -14.37
C VAL A 185 0.12 18.78 -13.91
N LYS A 186 -0.46 19.84 -14.48
CA LYS A 186 -0.22 21.21 -13.98
C LYS A 186 -0.69 21.36 -12.54
N ARG A 187 -1.87 20.82 -12.23
CA ARG A 187 -2.39 20.79 -10.86
C ARG A 187 -1.48 19.99 -9.93
N LEU A 188 -0.94 18.85 -10.38
CA LEU A 188 0.07 18.09 -9.62
C LEU A 188 1.34 18.93 -9.36
N ILE A 189 1.86 19.64 -10.37
CA ILE A 189 3.01 20.53 -10.23
C ILE A 189 2.71 21.68 -9.26
N GLU A 190 1.50 22.24 -9.29
CA GLU A 190 1.09 23.29 -8.35
C GLU A 190 0.97 22.76 -6.92
N VAL A 191 0.38 21.58 -6.71
CA VAL A 191 0.31 20.92 -5.40
C VAL A 191 1.72 20.58 -4.89
N ALA A 192 2.61 20.08 -5.74
CA ALA A 192 3.99 19.76 -5.38
C ALA A 192 4.83 20.99 -4.97
N LYS A 193 4.42 22.21 -5.37
CA LYS A 193 5.07 23.46 -4.93
C LYS A 193 4.58 23.93 -3.56
N GLN A 194 3.50 23.36 -3.03
CA GLN A 194 2.96 23.71 -1.73
C GLN A 194 3.65 22.90 -0.63
N ALA A 195 3.52 23.37 0.62
CA ALA A 195 3.97 22.58 1.76
C ALA A 195 3.16 21.26 1.83
N PRO A 196 3.77 20.13 2.21
CA PRO A 196 3.05 18.88 2.39
C PRO A 196 1.90 19.04 3.38
N PHE A 197 0.75 18.42 3.08
CA PHE A 197 -0.40 18.44 3.99
C PHE A 197 -0.10 17.66 5.29
N VAL A 198 0.68 16.58 5.17
CA VAL A 198 1.14 15.79 6.31
C VAL A 198 2.33 16.47 6.97
N SER A 199 2.15 16.90 8.23
CA SER A 199 3.22 17.55 9.01
C SER A 199 4.17 16.55 9.66
N ASP A 200 5.42 16.95 9.89
CA ASP A 200 6.40 16.14 10.64
C ASP A 200 5.95 15.78 12.04
N VAL A 201 5.10 16.62 12.64
CA VAL A 201 4.48 16.34 13.95
C VAL A 201 3.52 15.16 13.86
N ASN A 202 2.69 15.08 12.82
CA ASN A 202 1.76 13.96 12.64
C ASN A 202 2.50 12.65 12.34
N ILE A 203 3.55 12.71 11.51
CA ILE A 203 4.44 11.56 11.25
C ILE A 203 5.08 11.11 12.57
N SER A 204 5.62 12.04 13.37
CA SER A 204 6.25 11.71 14.66
C SER A 204 5.29 11.10 15.66
N LYS A 205 4.03 11.52 15.71
CA LYS A 205 3.02 10.93 16.61
C LYS A 205 2.61 9.53 16.19
N CYS A 206 2.63 9.27 14.88
CA CYS A 206 2.26 8.00 14.27
C CYS A 206 3.39 6.96 14.33
N CYS A 207 4.63 7.42 14.13
CA CYS A 207 5.81 6.57 13.96
C CYS A 207 6.77 6.58 15.16
N GLY A 208 6.77 7.61 16.00
CA GLY A 208 7.47 7.64 17.30
C GLY A 208 8.99 7.84 17.25
N THR A 209 9.64 7.89 16.08
CA THR A 209 11.11 7.91 15.98
C THR A 209 11.72 9.28 15.65
N CYS A 210 10.91 10.25 15.21
CA CYS A 210 11.40 11.54 14.69
C CYS A 210 11.88 12.58 15.73
N LEU A 211 11.92 12.28 17.03
CA LEU A 211 12.35 13.25 18.07
C LEU A 211 13.82 13.08 18.52
N ILE A 212 14.64 12.33 17.78
CA ILE A 212 16.08 12.11 18.09
C ILE A 212 17.02 12.75 17.02
N SER A 213 16.58 13.78 16.29
CA SER A 213 17.49 14.59 15.46
C SER A 213 17.84 15.92 16.10
#